data_AF-A0A1F8MY06-F1
#
_entry.id   AF-A0A1F8MY06-F1
#
_cell.length_a   1.000
_cell.length_b   1.000
_cell.length_c   1.000
_cell.angle_alpha   90.00
_cell.angle_beta   90.00
_cell.angle_gamma   90.00
#
_symmetry.space_group_name_H-M   'P 1'
#
loop_
_entity.id
_entity.type
_entity.pdbx_description
1 polymer ?
#
loop_
_entity_poly.entity_id
_entity_poly.type
_entity_poly.pdbx_seq_one_letter_code
_entity_poly.pdbx_strand_id
1 'polypeptide(L)'
;MSERKIEQIREIVRGIAQPDEIAEIEKVVREAKGRIMVEPGQGFWQGKTPCWEMVRCPEMIKSECPISKGHPVACWEIAGTYCKLPSGHDTSICEICRVYKRWGDGKPIAVKVVGAGIGATATPAAVRSEAEAVKVRVRR
;
A
#
# COMPACT_ATOMS: atom_id res chain seq x y z
N MET A 1 -3.91 10.39 -48.35
CA MET A 1 -2.96 9.36 -47.87
C MET A 1 -2.86 8.28 -48.95
N SER A 2 -1.67 8.04 -49.51
CA SER A 2 -1.50 7.13 -50.65
C SER A 2 -1.68 5.67 -50.24
N GLU A 3 -2.39 4.86 -51.04
CA GLU A 3 -2.69 3.44 -50.77
C GLU A 3 -1.43 2.62 -50.43
N ARG A 4 -0.30 2.91 -51.09
CA ARG A 4 1.00 2.30 -50.76
C ARG A 4 1.45 2.52 -49.31
N LYS A 5 1.14 3.68 -48.72
CA LYS A 5 1.49 3.95 -47.32
C LYS A 5 0.64 3.12 -46.36
N ILE A 6 -0.61 2.85 -46.71
CA ILE A 6 -1.51 2.02 -45.89
C ILE A 6 -1.05 0.55 -45.94
N GLU A 7 -0.61 0.07 -47.09
CA GLU A 7 -0.09 -1.29 -47.26
C GLU A 7 1.23 -1.50 -46.50
N GLN A 8 2.14 -0.53 -46.58
CA GLN A 8 3.40 -0.55 -45.85
C GLN A 8 3.18 -0.52 -44.32
N ILE A 9 2.19 0.25 -43.83
CA ILE A 9 1.81 0.25 -42.41
C ILE A 9 1.26 -1.12 -41.98
N ARG A 10 0.44 -1.79 -42.81
CA ARG A 10 -0.11 -3.12 -42.51
C ARG A 10 0.96 -4.22 -42.46
N GLU A 11 2.01 -4.07 -43.25
CA GLU A 11 3.15 -4.99 -43.24
C GLU A 11 3.98 -4.83 -41.96
N ILE A 12 4.25 -3.59 -41.55
CA ILE A 12 4.96 -3.27 -40.30
C ILE A 12 4.17 -3.76 -39.07
N VAL A 13 2.85 -3.53 -39.04
CA VAL A 13 2.00 -3.98 -37.92
C VAL A 13 1.97 -5.51 -37.80
N ARG A 14 2.02 -6.25 -38.91
CA ARG A 14 2.14 -7.72 -38.89
C ARG A 14 3.49 -8.21 -38.37
N GLY A 15 4.56 -7.44 -38.56
CA GLY A 15 5.89 -7.77 -38.02
C GLY A 15 6.02 -7.57 -36.51
N ILE A 16 5.24 -6.66 -35.92
CA ILE A 16 5.32 -6.31 -34.48
C ILE A 16 4.45 -7.22 -33.60
N ALA A 17 3.45 -7.90 -34.19
CA ALA A 17 2.48 -8.72 -33.48
C ALA A 17 2.60 -10.19 -33.88
N GLN A 18 3.78 -10.78 -33.74
CA GLN A 18 3.91 -12.24 -33.85
C GLN A 18 3.23 -12.87 -32.62
N PRO A 19 2.11 -13.61 -32.78
CA PRO A 19 1.37 -14.18 -31.66
C PRO A 19 2.22 -15.14 -30.80
N ASP A 20 3.27 -15.70 -31.41
CA ASP A 20 4.20 -16.64 -30.80
C ASP A 20 5.03 -15.98 -29.68
N GLU A 21 5.41 -14.70 -29.84
CA GLU A 21 6.13 -13.95 -28.80
C GLU A 21 5.23 -13.68 -27.58
N ILE A 22 3.95 -13.41 -27.81
CA ILE A 22 2.97 -13.19 -26.74
C ILE A 22 2.75 -14.50 -25.98
N ALA A 23 2.60 -15.62 -26.68
CA ALA A 23 2.42 -16.93 -26.05
C ALA A 23 3.65 -17.35 -25.23
N GLU A 24 4.86 -17.04 -25.70
CA GLU A 24 6.11 -17.29 -24.96
C GLU A 24 6.18 -16.43 -23.69
N ILE A 25 5.82 -15.14 -23.76
CA ILE A 25 5.71 -14.26 -22.60
C ILE A 25 4.68 -14.80 -21.60
N GLU A 26 3.50 -15.24 -22.05
CA GLU A 26 2.47 -15.80 -21.18
C GLU A 26 2.93 -17.09 -20.49
N LYS A 27 3.68 -17.94 -21.19
CA LYS A 27 4.27 -19.15 -20.62
C LYS A 27 5.31 -18.81 -19.55
N VAL A 28 6.22 -17.89 -19.81
CA VAL A 28 7.22 -17.41 -18.84
C VAL A 28 6.54 -16.80 -17.61
N VAL A 29 5.48 -16.00 -17.79
CA VAL A 29 4.70 -15.44 -16.68
C VAL A 29 4.02 -16.53 -15.86
N ARG A 30 3.47 -17.57 -16.49
CA ARG A 30 2.83 -18.70 -15.80
C ARG A 30 3.84 -19.52 -15.00
N GLU A 31 5.00 -19.82 -15.58
CA GLU A 31 6.09 -20.54 -14.92
C GLU A 31 6.70 -19.73 -13.78
N ALA A 32 6.81 -18.41 -13.93
CA ALA A 32 7.23 -17.50 -12.86
C ALA A 32 6.19 -17.43 -11.72
N LYS A 33 4.89 -17.34 -12.03
CA LYS A 33 3.81 -17.35 -11.03
C LYS A 33 3.82 -18.60 -10.15
N GLY A 34 4.25 -19.76 -10.67
CA GLY A 34 4.36 -21.00 -9.90
C GLY A 34 5.61 -21.11 -9.01
N ARG A 35 6.66 -20.33 -9.30
CA ARG A 35 7.93 -20.33 -8.54
C ARG A 35 8.06 -19.17 -7.57
N ILE A 36 7.29 -18.11 -7.76
CA ILE A 36 7.19 -17.03 -6.77
C ILE A 36 6.13 -17.48 -5.77
N MET A 37 6.53 -18.36 -4.83
CA MET A 37 5.89 -18.36 -3.52
C MET A 37 6.18 -16.98 -2.93
N VAL A 38 5.28 -16.03 -3.17
CA VAL A 38 5.17 -14.86 -2.30
C VAL A 38 4.75 -15.46 -0.98
N GLU A 39 5.73 -15.76 -0.11
CA GLU A 39 5.50 -15.93 1.31
C GLU A 39 4.48 -14.85 1.69
N PRO A 40 3.26 -15.19 2.17
CA PRO A 40 2.25 -14.20 2.49
C PRO A 40 2.94 -13.24 3.45
N GLY A 41 3.19 -12.03 2.95
CA GLY A 41 4.19 -11.13 3.51
C GLY A 41 4.02 -11.09 5.01
N GLN A 42 5.05 -11.56 5.72
CA GLN A 42 5.10 -11.54 7.16
C GLN A 42 4.79 -10.11 7.60
N GLY A 43 3.53 -9.87 8.00
CA GLY A 43 3.05 -8.51 8.25
C GLY A 43 3.84 -7.90 9.39
N PHE A 44 3.82 -6.57 9.50
CA PHE A 44 4.48 -5.81 10.58
C PHE A 44 4.34 -6.45 11.97
N TRP A 45 3.20 -7.10 12.25
CA TRP A 45 2.87 -7.73 13.52
C TRP A 45 3.47 -9.12 13.75
N GLN A 46 4.21 -9.70 12.81
CA GLN A 46 4.80 -11.02 13.02
C GLN A 46 5.78 -11.00 14.19
N GLY A 47 5.60 -11.92 15.14
CA GLY A 47 6.42 -12.00 16.35
C GLY A 47 6.21 -10.83 17.33
N LYS A 48 5.19 -9.98 17.12
CA LYS A 48 4.86 -8.85 17.99
C LYS A 48 3.48 -9.03 18.59
N THR A 49 3.27 -8.51 19.79
CA THR A 49 1.92 -8.36 20.33
C THR A 49 1.19 -7.26 19.56
N PRO A 50 0.06 -7.56 18.89
CA PRO A 50 -0.67 -6.60 18.07
C PRO A 50 -1.35 -5.52 18.89
N CYS A 51 -1.69 -4.41 18.25
CA CYS A 51 -2.23 -3.25 18.93
C CYS A 51 -3.54 -3.56 19.69
N TRP A 52 -4.44 -4.38 19.15
CA TRP A 52 -5.73 -4.70 19.78
C TRP A 52 -5.59 -5.54 21.06
N GLU A 53 -4.57 -6.39 21.15
CA GLU A 53 -4.26 -7.15 22.37
C GLU A 53 -3.59 -6.26 23.41
N MET A 54 -2.58 -5.49 22.98
CA MET A 54 -1.91 -4.55 23.87
C MET A 54 -2.95 -3.60 24.44
N VAL A 55 -3.71 -2.96 23.56
CA VAL A 55 -4.59 -1.82 23.85
C VAL A 55 -5.98 -2.22 24.36
N ARG A 56 -6.28 -3.53 24.38
CA ARG A 56 -7.56 -4.15 24.78
C ARG A 56 -8.77 -3.59 24.01
N CYS A 57 -8.66 -3.55 22.69
CA CYS A 57 -9.79 -3.14 21.85
C CYS A 57 -10.99 -4.09 22.06
N PRO A 58 -12.21 -3.55 22.28
CA PRO A 58 -13.44 -4.34 22.22
C PRO A 58 -13.60 -5.05 20.86
N GLU A 59 -14.25 -6.21 20.85
CA GLU A 59 -14.39 -7.03 19.64
C GLU A 59 -15.11 -6.28 18.51
N MET A 60 -16.12 -5.47 18.83
CA MET A 60 -16.84 -4.62 17.86
C MET A 60 -15.92 -3.64 17.13
N ILE A 61 -14.91 -3.08 17.81
CA ILE A 61 -13.94 -2.17 17.20
C ILE A 61 -12.89 -2.97 16.42
N LYS A 62 -12.46 -4.11 16.97
CA LYS A 62 -11.46 -4.98 16.35
C LYS A 62 -11.98 -5.56 15.03
N SER A 63 -13.22 -6.01 14.95
CA SER A 63 -13.77 -6.64 13.73
C SER A 63 -13.81 -5.68 12.53
N GLU A 64 -13.96 -4.38 12.79
CA GLU A 64 -14.01 -3.36 11.74
C GLU A 64 -12.64 -2.72 11.43
N CYS A 65 -11.66 -2.86 12.32
CA CYS A 65 -10.35 -2.24 12.19
C CYS A 65 -9.56 -2.80 10.97
N PRO A 66 -8.92 -1.95 10.14
CA PRO A 66 -8.14 -2.45 9.00
C PRO A 66 -6.89 -3.23 9.41
N ILE A 67 -6.32 -2.95 10.59
CA ILE A 67 -5.10 -3.60 11.08
C ILE A 67 -5.34 -5.04 11.53
N SER A 68 -6.47 -5.33 12.16
CA SER A 68 -6.84 -6.70 12.56
C SER A 68 -7.21 -7.59 11.37
N LYS A 69 -7.60 -7.00 10.23
CA LYS A 69 -7.89 -7.69 8.97
C LYS A 69 -6.63 -8.14 8.20
N GLY A 70 -5.46 -8.06 8.83
CA GLY A 70 -4.22 -8.60 8.26
C GLY A 70 -3.44 -7.63 7.37
N HIS A 71 -3.61 -6.32 7.54
CA HIS A 71 -2.80 -5.35 6.79
C HIS A 71 -1.32 -5.47 7.17
N PRO A 72 -0.37 -5.47 6.21
CA PRO A 72 1.05 -5.71 6.48
C PRO A 72 1.79 -4.54 7.16
N VAL A 73 1.11 -3.45 7.51
CA VAL A 73 1.74 -2.20 8.02
C VAL A 73 1.43 -1.98 9.49
N ALA A 74 2.17 -1.09 10.14
CA ALA A 74 1.88 -0.71 11.51
C ALA A 74 0.62 0.15 11.61
N CYS A 75 -0.07 0.14 12.76
CA CYS A 75 -1.32 0.89 12.92
C CYS A 75 -1.19 2.40 12.78
N TRP A 76 -0.01 2.96 13.07
CA TRP A 76 0.26 4.39 12.88
C TRP A 76 0.47 4.75 11.39
N GLU A 77 0.77 3.78 10.52
CA GLU A 77 1.01 3.99 9.09
C GLU A 77 -0.23 3.90 8.21
N ILE A 78 -1.40 3.55 8.77
CA ILE A 78 -2.65 3.35 8.03
C ILE A 78 -3.77 4.26 8.53
N ALA A 79 -4.52 4.90 7.63
CA ALA A 79 -5.72 5.67 7.99
C ALA A 79 -6.90 4.74 8.30
N GLY A 80 -7.93 5.26 8.98
CA GLY A 80 -9.17 4.53 9.23
C GLY A 80 -9.13 3.52 10.39
N THR A 81 -8.09 3.56 11.22
CA THR A 81 -8.07 2.86 12.51
C THR A 81 -8.91 3.62 13.54
N TYR A 82 -9.71 2.92 14.34
CA TYR A 82 -10.60 3.55 15.34
C TYR A 82 -9.90 4.58 16.23
N CYS A 83 -8.68 4.29 16.70
CA CYS A 83 -7.92 5.18 17.58
C CYS A 83 -7.49 6.50 16.93
N LYS A 84 -7.44 6.58 15.59
CA LYS A 84 -7.12 7.79 14.81
C LYS A 84 -8.36 8.41 14.15
N LEU A 85 -9.56 7.90 14.48
CA LEU A 85 -10.83 8.31 13.88
C LEU A 85 -10.90 8.08 12.34
N PRO A 86 -12.05 8.29 11.68
CA PRO A 86 -12.24 7.91 10.27
C PRO A 86 -11.29 8.59 9.29
N SER A 87 -10.90 9.85 9.52
CA SER A 87 -9.92 10.54 8.67
C SER A 87 -8.53 9.94 8.79
N GLY A 88 -8.16 9.40 9.97
CA GLY A 88 -6.89 8.73 10.21
C GLY A 88 -5.63 9.58 10.05
N HIS A 89 -5.77 10.89 9.79
CA HIS A 89 -4.69 11.84 9.53
C HIS A 89 -4.13 12.48 10.80
N ASP A 90 -4.96 12.64 11.83
CA ASP A 90 -4.46 13.08 13.14
C ASP A 90 -3.73 11.90 13.81
N THR A 91 -2.42 12.10 13.97
CA THR A 91 -1.50 11.11 14.52
C THR A 91 -0.94 11.50 15.88
N SER A 92 -1.39 12.62 16.46
CA SER A 92 -0.97 13.08 17.80
C SER A 92 -1.20 12.00 18.87
N ILE A 93 -2.29 11.25 18.77
CA ILE A 93 -2.60 10.12 19.65
C ILE A 93 -1.54 8.99 19.58
N CYS A 94 -0.85 8.84 18.45
CA CYS A 94 0.19 7.83 18.27
C CYS A 94 1.47 8.18 19.04
N GLU A 95 1.77 9.47 19.25
CA GLU A 95 2.97 9.92 19.98
C GLU A 95 2.97 9.44 21.44
N ILE A 96 1.78 9.35 22.03
CA ILE A 96 1.60 8.88 23.41
C ILE A 96 1.21 7.39 23.49
N CYS A 97 0.91 6.75 22.35
CA CYS A 97 0.42 5.38 22.29
C CYS A 97 1.48 4.36 22.72
N ARG A 98 1.12 3.47 23.66
CA ARG A 98 2.00 2.38 24.14
C ARG A 98 2.51 1.45 23.04
N VAL A 99 1.74 1.30 21.96
CA VAL A 99 2.06 0.41 20.85
C VAL A 99 3.20 1.01 20.04
N TYR A 100 3.10 2.30 19.70
CA TYR A 100 4.16 3.02 18.99
C TYR A 100 5.41 3.18 19.86
N LYS A 101 5.27 3.49 21.15
CA LYS A 101 6.41 3.52 22.08
C LYS A 101 7.17 2.19 22.17
N ARG A 102 6.47 1.06 21.98
CA ARG A 102 7.08 -0.28 22.03
C ARG A 102 7.68 -0.72 20.70
N TRP A 103 7.02 -0.40 19.58
CA TRP A 103 7.33 -1.01 18.27
C TRP A 103 7.69 0.00 17.17
N GLY A 104 7.66 1.30 17.46
CA GLY A 104 7.87 2.37 16.48
C GLY A 104 9.32 2.84 16.33
N ASP A 105 10.22 2.43 17.23
CA ASP A 105 11.65 2.78 17.23
C ASP A 105 11.94 4.30 17.12
N GLY A 106 11.01 5.14 17.58
CA GLY A 106 11.12 6.61 17.47
C GLY A 106 11.07 7.15 16.03
N LYS A 107 10.70 6.32 15.04
CA LYS A 107 10.60 6.74 13.63
C LYS A 107 9.41 7.66 13.41
N PRO A 108 9.55 8.79 12.69
CA PRO A 108 8.45 9.73 12.45
C PRO A 108 7.14 9.04 12.06
N ILE A 109 6.06 9.42 12.73
CA ILE A 109 4.74 8.87 12.44
C ILE A 109 4.24 9.48 11.15
N ALA A 110 3.98 8.63 10.15
CA ALA A 110 3.45 9.05 8.85
C ALA A 110 2.44 8.02 8.35
N VAL A 111 1.28 8.51 7.89
CA VAL A 111 0.26 7.68 7.26
C VAL A 111 0.64 7.45 5.80
N LYS A 112 0.82 6.19 5.43
CA LYS A 112 1.28 5.74 4.10
C LYS A 112 0.17 5.16 3.25
N VAL A 113 -0.87 4.60 3.89
CA VAL A 113 -1.96 3.91 3.21
C VAL A 113 -3.30 4.33 3.81
N VAL A 114 -4.34 4.41 2.98
CA VAL A 114 -5.72 4.61 3.42
C VAL A 114 -6.37 3.23 3.52
N GLY A 115 -6.69 2.79 4.73
CA GLY A 115 -7.42 1.54 4.92
C GLY A 115 -8.88 1.70 4.50
N ALA A 116 -9.53 0.59 4.12
CA ALA A 116 -11.00 0.49 4.18
C ALA A 116 -11.41 0.47 5.66
N GLY A 117 -11.32 1.63 6.30
CA GLY A 117 -11.55 1.80 7.72
C GLY A 117 -13.03 1.83 8.08
N ILE A 118 -13.28 2.12 9.35
CA ILE A 118 -14.61 2.32 9.92
C ILE A 118 -15.23 3.58 9.29
N GLY A 119 -16.28 3.40 8.48
CA GLY A 119 -17.03 4.49 7.85
C GLY A 119 -16.51 4.98 6.49
N ALA A 120 -15.60 4.25 5.82
CA ALA A 120 -15.12 4.64 4.49
C ALA A 120 -16.20 4.38 3.41
N THR A 121 -16.84 5.44 2.91
CA THR A 121 -17.47 5.40 1.58
C THR A 121 -16.33 5.35 0.56
N ALA A 122 -16.32 4.29 -0.24
CA ALA A 122 -15.28 4.04 -1.23
C ALA A 122 -15.16 5.21 -2.21
N THR A 123 -14.12 6.02 -2.06
CA THR A 123 -13.70 6.97 -3.10
C THR A 123 -12.27 6.60 -3.49
N PRO A 124 -12.01 6.19 -4.75
CA PRO A 124 -10.69 5.72 -5.15
C PRO A 124 -9.65 6.85 -5.09
N ALA A 125 -8.47 6.48 -4.58
CA ALA A 125 -7.36 7.35 -4.23
C ALA A 125 -6.75 8.09 -5.44
N ALA A 126 -6.60 9.41 -5.32
CA ALA A 126 -5.65 10.18 -6.10
C ALA A 126 -4.30 10.14 -5.37
N VAL A 127 -3.34 9.41 -5.93
CA VAL A 127 -1.95 9.40 -5.47
C VAL A 127 -1.32 10.75 -5.85
N ARG A 128 -0.95 11.57 -4.86
CA ARG A 128 -0.07 12.73 -5.08
C ARG A 128 1.26 12.45 -4.39
N SER A 129 2.27 12.21 -5.23
CA SER A 129 3.68 12.31 -4.89
C SER A 129 4.07 13.79 -4.96
N GLU A 130 4.77 14.32 -3.96
CA GLU A 130 6.03 15.06 -4.16
C GLU A 130 6.67 15.42 -2.82
N ALA A 131 7.98 15.21 -2.78
CA ALA A 131 8.88 15.58 -1.70
C ALA A 131 9.20 17.07 -1.80
N GLU A 132 9.15 17.79 -0.67
CA GLU A 132 9.81 19.10 -0.57
C GLU A 132 10.56 19.22 0.75
N ALA A 133 11.89 19.07 0.66
CA ALA A 133 12.83 19.35 1.71
C ALA A 133 13.16 20.85 1.69
N VAL A 134 12.66 21.61 2.66
CA VAL A 134 13.12 22.99 2.89
C VAL A 134 14.06 23.02 4.09
N LYS A 135 15.36 23.12 3.78
CA LYS A 135 16.41 23.52 4.72
C LYS A 135 16.20 24.99 5.09
N VAL A 136 15.85 25.30 6.33
CA VAL A 136 16.02 26.67 6.85
C VAL A 136 17.31 26.74 7.67
N ARG A 137 18.19 27.57 7.14
CA ARG A 137 19.54 27.86 7.60
C ARG A 137 19.47 28.75 8.85
N VAL A 138 20.01 28.26 9.96
CA VAL A 138 20.32 29.08 11.14
C VAL A 138 21.32 30.18 10.73
N ARG A 139 20.98 31.45 10.98
CA ARG A 139 21.98 32.51 11.15
C ARG A 139 21.63 33.31 12.40
N ARG A 140 22.69 33.52 13.17
CA ARG A 140 22.81 34.15 14.49
C ARG A 140 22.18 35.53 14.57
#